data_AF-A4NZW6-F1
#
_entry.id   AF-A4NZW6-F1
#
_cell.length_a   1.000
_cell.length_b   1.000
_cell.length_c   1.000
_cell.angle_alpha   90.00
_cell.angle_beta   90.00
_cell.angle_gamma   90.00
#
_symmetry.space_group_name_H-M   'P 1'
#
loop_
_entity.id
_entity.type
_entity.pdbx_description
1 polymer ?
#
loop_
_entity_poly.entity_id
_entity_poly.type
_entity_poly.pdbx_seq_one_letter_code
_entity_poly.pdbx_strand_id
1 'polypeptide(L)'
;MEWVNAVKGLSSLQLARNAKLNPRTAFVLSHKFRKALLESRDMKPLSGVVDMDGTYVHPAPRKANKKSDRIDYRLKENQNPDKRCVMVAREHYSPEEKASNALHCGAKRSHVFVVHTKSQSVVKNFADKFIKPNTQINTDESTAYDVLLPYYDLRTVNHKEEYRSDLGVTNNQGESLFSRFKRMYYGQVHRISNEYLLNYANEIAYREDNRRTSNKAQFIDVLRRCCELSIKHFSTNDLYFK
;
A
#
# COMPACT_ATOMS: atom_id res chain seq x y z
N MET A 1 -3.61 -8.61 20.50
CA MET A 1 -4.21 -9.43 19.42
C MET A 1 -5.09 -8.60 18.49
N GLU A 2 -5.92 -7.69 19.01
CA GLU A 2 -6.93 -6.96 18.22
C GLU A 2 -6.39 -6.13 17.06
N TRP A 3 -5.26 -5.42 17.24
CA TRP A 3 -4.67 -4.62 16.17
C TRP A 3 -4.37 -5.46 14.92
N VAL A 4 -3.80 -6.65 15.11
CA VAL A 4 -3.49 -7.58 14.00
C VAL A 4 -4.75 -8.18 13.39
N ASN A 5 -5.76 -8.49 14.21
CA ASN A 5 -7.02 -9.04 13.73
C ASN A 5 -7.86 -8.05 12.91
N ALA A 6 -7.64 -6.74 13.09
CA ALA A 6 -8.35 -5.70 12.37
C ALA A 6 -7.87 -5.59 10.91
N VAL A 7 -8.42 -6.42 10.02
CA VAL A 7 -8.02 -6.53 8.59
C VAL A 7 -8.06 -5.19 7.83
N LYS A 8 -8.94 -4.26 8.24
CA LYS A 8 -9.09 -2.92 7.64
C LYS A 8 -8.36 -1.83 8.44
N GLY A 9 -7.45 -2.20 9.35
CA GLY A 9 -6.86 -1.28 10.32
C GLY A 9 -7.76 -1.04 11.53
N LEU A 10 -7.17 -0.45 12.57
CA LEU A 10 -7.83 -0.14 13.84
C LEU A 10 -7.50 1.30 14.23
N SER A 11 -8.53 2.09 14.55
CA SER A 11 -8.31 3.44 15.07
C SER A 11 -7.61 3.38 16.43
N SER A 12 -6.68 4.30 16.70
CA SER A 12 -5.96 4.33 17.97
C SER A 12 -6.89 4.62 19.17
N LEU A 13 -8.00 5.32 18.96
CA LEU A 13 -9.04 5.52 19.98
C LEU A 13 -9.80 4.23 20.30
N GLN A 14 -10.11 3.42 19.28
CA GLN A 14 -10.72 2.12 19.51
C GLN A 14 -9.74 1.18 20.23
N LEU A 15 -8.48 1.14 19.80
CA LEU A 15 -7.44 0.39 20.51
C LEU A 15 -7.30 0.83 21.97
N ALA A 16 -7.33 2.15 22.24
CA ALA A 16 -7.25 2.70 23.58
C ALA A 16 -8.38 2.21 24.48
N ARG A 17 -9.63 2.25 23.98
CA ARG A 17 -10.81 1.76 24.73
C ARG A 17 -10.71 0.27 25.01
N ASN A 18 -10.41 -0.53 24.00
CA ASN A 18 -10.40 -1.98 24.14
C ASN A 18 -9.28 -2.46 25.07
N ALA A 19 -8.08 -1.87 24.93
CA ALA A 19 -6.92 -2.24 25.74
C ALA A 19 -6.83 -1.47 27.07
N LYS A 20 -7.81 -0.62 27.39
CA LYS A 20 -7.82 0.26 28.57
C LYS A 20 -6.53 1.09 28.72
N LEU A 21 -6.04 1.63 27.59
CA LEU A 21 -4.83 2.45 27.52
C LEU A 21 -5.18 3.94 27.39
N ASN A 22 -4.25 4.81 27.79
CA ASN A 22 -4.33 6.21 27.41
C ASN A 22 -4.34 6.34 25.86
N PRO A 23 -5.20 7.20 25.27
CA PRO A 23 -5.24 7.44 23.83
C PRO A 23 -3.88 7.76 23.19
N ARG A 24 -3.03 8.54 23.87
CA ARG A 24 -1.68 8.89 23.39
C ARG A 24 -0.78 7.66 23.33
N THR A 25 -0.84 6.79 24.34
CA THR A 25 -0.11 5.53 24.37
C THR A 25 -0.55 4.62 23.23
N ALA A 26 -1.85 4.45 23.01
CA ALA A 26 -2.38 3.64 21.92
C ALA A 26 -1.98 4.21 20.53
N PHE A 27 -1.94 5.53 20.39
CA PHE A 27 -1.51 6.21 19.16
C PHE A 27 -0.04 5.94 18.86
N VAL A 28 0.84 6.16 19.84
CA VAL A 28 2.29 5.91 19.71
C VAL A 28 2.54 4.43 19.43
N LEU A 29 1.87 3.52 20.15
CA LEU A 29 2.00 2.08 19.95
C LEU A 29 1.61 1.67 18.53
N SER A 30 0.48 2.17 18.02
CA SER A 30 0.03 1.90 16.65
C SER A 30 1.06 2.35 15.61
N HIS A 31 1.66 3.52 15.80
CA HIS A 31 2.70 4.03 14.89
C HIS A 31 4.00 3.23 14.99
N LYS A 32 4.39 2.78 16.19
CA LYS A 32 5.53 1.86 16.37
C LYS A 32 5.32 0.56 15.61
N PHE A 33 4.12 -0.04 15.66
CA PHE A 33 3.81 -1.22 14.86
C PHE A 33 3.94 -0.98 13.36
N ARG A 34 3.37 0.12 12.86
CA ARG A 34 3.46 0.46 11.43
C ARG A 34 4.90 0.75 10.98
N LYS A 35 5.65 1.52 11.77
CA LYS A 35 7.07 1.78 11.54
C LYS A 35 7.85 0.47 11.50
N ALA A 36 7.54 -0.44 12.44
CA ALA A 36 8.21 -1.72 12.49
C ALA A 36 7.95 -2.59 11.27
N LEU A 37 6.70 -2.67 10.82
CA LEU A 37 6.35 -3.34 9.58
C LEU A 37 7.02 -2.69 8.36
N LEU A 38 7.15 -1.38 8.35
CA LEU A 38 7.75 -0.65 7.24
C LEU A 38 9.27 -0.89 7.16
N GLU A 39 10.01 -0.71 8.26
CA GLU A 39 11.48 -0.79 8.26
C GLU A 39 12.01 -2.21 8.12
N SER A 40 11.23 -3.21 8.55
CA SER A 40 11.60 -4.63 8.45
C SER A 40 11.04 -5.34 7.21
N ARG A 41 10.42 -4.59 6.29
CA ARG A 41 9.84 -5.20 5.08
C ARG A 41 10.93 -5.76 4.17
N ASP A 42 10.59 -6.86 3.50
CA ASP A 42 11.45 -7.38 2.44
C ASP A 42 11.47 -6.37 1.29
N MET A 43 12.66 -6.05 0.79
CA MET A 43 12.89 -5.13 -0.33
C MET A 43 13.66 -5.81 -1.47
N LYS A 44 13.77 -7.15 -1.44
CA LYS A 44 14.33 -7.93 -2.54
C LYS A 44 13.48 -7.73 -3.80
N PRO A 45 14.10 -7.59 -4.98
CA PRO A 45 13.36 -7.42 -6.23
C PRO A 45 12.31 -8.50 -6.46
N LEU A 46 11.12 -8.07 -6.89
CA LEU A 46 10.00 -8.93 -7.29
C LEU A 46 10.28 -9.58 -8.65
N SER A 47 9.64 -10.73 -8.91
CA SER A 47 9.83 -11.48 -10.16
C SER A 47 8.62 -12.34 -10.53
N GLY A 48 8.66 -13.01 -11.69
CA GLY A 48 7.55 -13.84 -12.16
C GLY A 48 6.43 -12.99 -12.75
N VAL A 49 5.28 -12.95 -12.07
CA VAL A 49 4.13 -12.11 -12.46
C VAL A 49 3.90 -11.06 -11.38
N VAL A 50 3.90 -9.79 -11.77
CA VAL A 50 3.75 -8.65 -10.87
C VAL A 50 2.60 -7.75 -11.34
N ASP A 51 1.64 -7.47 -10.47
CA ASP A 51 0.62 -6.44 -10.75
C ASP A 51 1.10 -5.09 -10.23
N MET A 52 1.12 -4.07 -11.08
CA MET A 52 1.43 -2.68 -10.71
C MET A 52 0.20 -1.79 -10.86
N ASP A 53 -0.10 -1.02 -9.82
CA ASP A 53 -1.24 -0.11 -9.80
C ASP A 53 -0.95 1.10 -8.89
N GLY A 54 -1.72 2.19 -9.05
CA GLY A 54 -1.58 3.41 -8.27
C GLY A 54 -2.91 4.09 -8.00
N THR A 55 -3.09 4.59 -6.78
CA THR A 55 -4.28 5.34 -6.38
C THR A 55 -3.92 6.70 -5.77
N TYR A 56 -4.69 7.74 -6.10
CA TYR A 56 -4.50 9.06 -5.53
C TYR A 56 -5.28 9.23 -4.23
N VAL A 57 -4.62 9.83 -3.24
CA VAL A 57 -5.19 10.23 -1.95
C VAL A 57 -5.00 11.72 -1.72
N HIS A 58 -5.64 12.23 -0.65
CA HIS A 58 -5.75 13.65 -0.38
C HIS A 58 -6.28 14.40 -1.61
N PRO A 59 -7.50 14.03 -2.07
CA PRO A 59 -8.08 14.60 -3.27
C PRO A 59 -8.28 16.11 -3.12
N ALA A 60 -8.61 16.75 -4.24
CA ALA A 60 -8.99 18.16 -4.24
C ALA A 60 -10.09 18.43 -3.20
N PRO A 61 -10.10 19.62 -2.58
CA PRO A 61 -11.14 20.01 -1.64
C PRO A 61 -12.53 19.86 -2.25
N ARG A 62 -13.54 19.73 -1.38
CA ARG A 62 -14.94 19.67 -1.80
C ARG A 62 -15.26 20.88 -2.69
N LYS A 63 -15.87 20.63 -3.85
CA LYS A 63 -16.30 21.70 -4.75
C LYS A 63 -17.28 22.63 -4.04
N ALA A 64 -17.20 23.93 -4.35
CA ALA A 64 -18.17 24.90 -3.87
C ALA A 64 -19.60 24.52 -4.28
N ASN A 65 -20.57 24.89 -3.44
CA ASN A 65 -21.98 24.56 -3.63
C ASN A 65 -22.51 25.21 -4.93
N LYS A 66 -22.29 26.52 -5.09
CA LYS A 66 -22.64 27.26 -6.30
C LYS A 66 -21.67 26.93 -7.43
N LYS A 67 -22.19 26.75 -8.64
CA LYS A 67 -21.39 26.40 -9.82
C LYS A 67 -20.40 27.52 -10.20
N SER A 68 -20.81 28.78 -10.03
CA SER A 68 -19.96 29.97 -10.28
C SER A 68 -18.68 29.98 -9.46
N ASP A 69 -18.73 29.42 -8.25
CA ASP A 69 -17.64 29.49 -7.27
C ASP A 69 -16.74 28.24 -7.33
N ARG A 70 -17.00 27.34 -8.29
CA ARG A 70 -16.23 26.09 -8.43
C ARG A 70 -14.90 26.37 -9.11
N ILE A 71 -13.85 26.12 -8.34
CA ILE A 71 -12.47 26.14 -8.82
C ILE A 71 -12.22 24.93 -9.73
N ASP A 72 -11.52 25.13 -10.85
CA ASP A 72 -11.07 24.03 -11.71
C ASP A 72 -9.81 23.38 -11.13
N TYR A 73 -10.02 22.26 -10.44
CA TYR A 73 -8.97 21.44 -9.84
C TYR A 73 -8.12 20.64 -10.86
N ARG A 74 -8.40 20.74 -12.16
CA ARG A 74 -7.51 20.22 -13.20
C ARG A 74 -6.24 21.07 -13.31
N LEU A 75 -6.35 22.37 -13.08
CA LEU A 75 -5.23 23.30 -13.08
C LEU A 75 -4.29 23.01 -11.92
N LYS A 76 -2.98 22.96 -12.19
CA LYS A 76 -1.93 22.60 -11.22
C LYS A 76 -1.95 23.49 -9.97
N GLU A 77 -2.18 24.79 -10.16
CA GLU A 77 -2.26 25.79 -9.09
C GLU A 77 -3.41 25.53 -8.09
N ASN A 78 -4.49 24.90 -8.54
CA ASN A 78 -5.66 24.62 -7.72
C ASN A 78 -5.61 23.23 -7.08
N GLN A 79 -4.65 22.38 -7.47
CA GLN A 79 -4.55 21.05 -6.90
C GLN A 79 -4.19 21.12 -5.42
N ASN A 80 -4.71 20.14 -4.66
CA ASN A 80 -4.34 20.01 -3.26
C ASN A 80 -2.82 19.75 -3.16
N PRO A 81 -2.04 20.61 -2.47
CA PRO A 81 -0.59 20.43 -2.33
C PRO A 81 -0.22 19.12 -1.61
N ASP A 82 -1.14 18.59 -0.81
CA ASP A 82 -0.98 17.32 -0.13
C ASP A 82 -1.39 16.11 -0.98
N LYS A 83 -1.90 16.29 -2.20
CA LYS A 83 -2.25 15.17 -3.09
C LYS A 83 -1.03 14.28 -3.33
N ARG A 84 -1.19 12.98 -3.09
CA ARG A 84 -0.15 11.96 -3.34
C ARG A 84 -0.73 10.78 -4.09
N CYS A 85 0.11 10.11 -4.85
CA CYS A 85 -0.17 8.80 -5.42
C CYS A 85 0.48 7.74 -4.53
N VAL A 86 -0.32 6.81 -4.02
CA VAL A 86 0.15 5.58 -3.41
C VAL A 86 0.21 4.53 -4.52
N MET A 87 1.40 4.01 -4.77
CA MET A 87 1.65 2.99 -5.77
C MET A 87 1.98 1.66 -5.10
N VAL A 88 1.65 0.57 -5.79
CA VAL A 88 1.95 -0.79 -5.35
C VAL A 88 2.44 -1.65 -6.50
N ALA A 89 3.37 -2.56 -6.21
CA ALA A 89 3.71 -3.70 -7.05
C ALA A 89 3.50 -4.98 -6.23
N ARG A 90 2.78 -5.96 -6.79
CA ARG A 90 2.37 -7.18 -6.08
C ARG A 90 2.80 -8.41 -6.85
N GLU A 91 3.69 -9.20 -6.26
CA GLU A 91 4.15 -10.47 -6.81
C GLU A 91 3.12 -11.57 -6.57
N HIS A 92 2.77 -12.30 -7.61
CA HIS A 92 1.91 -13.48 -7.51
C HIS A 92 2.71 -14.70 -7.06
N TYR A 93 2.02 -15.64 -6.41
CA TYR A 93 2.52 -17.01 -6.32
C TYR A 93 2.64 -17.63 -7.71
N SER A 94 3.70 -18.41 -7.92
CA SER A 94 3.85 -19.20 -9.15
C SER A 94 2.76 -20.28 -9.27
N PRO A 95 2.48 -20.81 -10.46
CA PRO A 95 1.53 -21.92 -10.62
C PRO A 95 1.87 -23.14 -9.75
N GLU A 96 3.15 -23.46 -9.61
CA GLU A 96 3.65 -24.57 -8.79
C GLU A 96 3.44 -24.28 -7.29
N GLU A 97 3.67 -23.05 -6.86
CA GLU A 97 3.39 -22.63 -5.49
C GLU A 97 1.89 -22.72 -5.17
N LYS A 98 1.03 -22.30 -6.10
CA LYS A 98 -0.43 -22.42 -5.97
C LYS A 98 -0.88 -23.88 -5.90
N ALA A 99 -0.27 -24.76 -6.69
CA ALA A 99 -0.59 -26.18 -6.71
C ALA A 99 -0.14 -26.92 -5.43
N SER A 100 0.99 -26.51 -4.86
CA SER A 100 1.53 -27.14 -3.64
C SER A 100 0.76 -26.80 -2.36
N ASN A 101 0.10 -25.65 -2.30
CA ASN A 101 -0.67 -25.26 -1.11
C ASN A 101 -1.86 -24.37 -1.48
N ALA A 102 -3.07 -24.83 -1.18
CA ALA A 102 -4.31 -24.08 -1.43
C ALA A 102 -4.37 -22.70 -0.74
N LEU A 103 -3.55 -22.47 0.29
CA LEU A 103 -3.43 -21.17 0.96
C LEU A 103 -2.63 -20.14 0.16
N HIS A 104 -1.81 -20.57 -0.82
CA HIS A 104 -1.06 -19.68 -1.73
C HIS A 104 -2.00 -19.04 -2.76
N CYS A 105 -2.88 -18.16 -2.29
CA CYS A 105 -3.84 -17.44 -3.12
C CYS A 105 -3.72 -15.93 -2.89
N GLY A 106 -3.77 -15.15 -3.97
CA GLY A 106 -3.50 -13.70 -3.92
C GLY A 106 -2.02 -13.39 -4.07
N ALA A 107 -1.57 -12.28 -3.48
CA ALA A 107 -0.18 -11.85 -3.57
C ALA A 107 0.70 -12.60 -2.57
N LYS A 108 1.92 -12.90 -3.01
CA LYS A 108 3.00 -13.45 -2.20
C LYS A 108 3.73 -12.36 -1.43
N ARG A 109 4.06 -11.27 -2.11
CA ARG A 109 4.75 -10.09 -1.55
C ARG A 109 4.29 -8.83 -2.25
N SER A 110 4.22 -7.74 -1.50
CA SER A 110 3.85 -6.42 -2.02
C SER A 110 4.90 -5.38 -1.66
N HIS A 111 5.17 -4.48 -2.59
CA HIS A 111 5.98 -3.28 -2.37
C HIS A 111 5.11 -2.05 -2.59
N VAL A 112 5.01 -1.20 -1.56
CA VAL A 112 4.29 0.07 -1.61
C VAL A 112 5.24 1.25 -1.56
N PHE A 113 4.86 2.32 -2.24
CA PHE A 113 5.60 3.58 -2.24
C PHE A 113 4.65 4.76 -2.47
N VAL A 114 5.07 5.95 -2.03
CA VAL A 114 4.27 7.17 -2.10
C VAL A 114 5.03 8.19 -2.91
N VAL A 115 4.37 8.80 -3.89
CA VAL A 115 4.95 9.78 -4.81
C VAL A 115 4.01 10.96 -5.00
N HIS A 116 4.54 12.11 -5.43
CA HIS A 116 3.71 13.27 -5.73
C HIS A 116 2.78 13.01 -6.93
N THR A 117 3.30 12.40 -7.99
CA THR A 117 2.56 12.10 -9.21
C THR A 117 3.11 10.84 -9.85
N LYS A 118 2.24 10.05 -10.47
CA LYS A 118 2.59 8.88 -11.28
C LYS A 118 3.09 9.35 -12.65
N SER A 119 4.38 9.67 -12.76
CA SER A 119 5.06 9.96 -14.03
C SER A 119 5.83 8.73 -14.54
N GLN A 120 6.11 8.69 -15.85
CA GLN A 120 6.92 7.63 -16.45
C GLN A 120 8.28 7.48 -15.78
N SER A 121 8.98 8.57 -15.48
CA SER A 121 10.27 8.54 -14.79
C SER A 121 10.18 7.89 -13.40
N VAL A 122 9.13 8.18 -12.65
CA VAL A 122 8.90 7.62 -11.31
C VAL A 122 8.59 6.13 -11.40
N VAL A 123 7.71 5.74 -12.33
CA VAL A 123 7.36 4.35 -12.60
C VAL A 123 8.61 3.54 -12.97
N LYS A 124 9.42 4.05 -13.91
CA LYS A 124 10.65 3.40 -14.35
C LYS A 124 11.65 3.24 -13.22
N ASN A 125 11.94 4.31 -12.48
CA ASN A 125 12.88 4.28 -11.35
C ASN A 125 12.46 3.26 -10.28
N PHE A 126 11.16 3.11 -10.04
CA PHE A 126 10.65 2.11 -9.13
C PHE A 126 10.85 0.69 -9.68
N ALA A 127 10.45 0.45 -10.93
CA ALA A 127 10.57 -0.87 -11.56
C ALA A 127 12.03 -1.32 -11.62
N ASP A 128 12.94 -0.47 -12.09
CA ASP A 128 14.38 -0.78 -12.19
C ASP A 128 14.99 -1.19 -10.85
N LYS A 129 14.52 -0.57 -9.75
CA LYS A 129 15.06 -0.81 -8.41
C LYS A 129 14.46 -2.06 -7.75
N PHE A 130 13.21 -2.38 -8.03
CA PHE A 130 12.42 -3.31 -7.21
C PHE A 130 11.78 -4.45 -8.00
N ILE A 131 11.97 -4.52 -9.31
CA ILE A 131 11.44 -5.59 -10.17
C ILE A 131 12.56 -6.07 -11.09
N LYS A 132 12.80 -7.39 -11.13
CA LYS A 132 13.84 -7.96 -12.00
C LYS A 132 13.50 -7.70 -13.49
N PRO A 133 14.48 -7.41 -14.35
CA PRO A 133 14.26 -7.29 -15.80
C PRO A 133 13.56 -8.51 -16.38
N ASN A 134 12.81 -8.32 -17.47
CA ASN A 134 12.03 -9.37 -18.16
C ASN A 134 10.92 -10.02 -17.29
N THR A 135 10.59 -9.45 -16.14
CA THR A 135 9.41 -9.86 -15.35
C THR A 135 8.13 -9.48 -16.10
N GLN A 136 7.09 -10.32 -15.99
CA GLN A 136 5.77 -9.96 -16.50
C GLN A 136 5.12 -8.95 -15.56
N ILE A 137 4.78 -7.78 -16.08
CA ILE A 137 4.15 -6.70 -15.30
C ILE A 137 2.75 -6.45 -15.85
N ASN A 138 1.72 -6.65 -15.03
CA ASN A 138 0.34 -6.34 -15.39
C ASN A 138 -0.05 -4.94 -14.86
N THR A 139 -0.62 -4.08 -15.70
CA THR A 139 -0.96 -2.68 -15.37
C THR A 139 -2.36 -2.27 -15.83
N ASP A 140 -2.81 -1.11 -15.33
CA ASP A 140 -3.94 -0.35 -15.90
C ASP A 140 -3.56 0.33 -17.22
N GLU A 141 -4.53 0.99 -17.85
CA GLU A 141 -4.37 1.69 -19.14
C GLU A 141 -3.58 3.01 -19.08
N SER A 142 -2.94 3.32 -17.95
CA SER A 142 -2.20 4.57 -17.83
C SER A 142 -0.92 4.55 -18.64
N THR A 143 -0.77 5.53 -19.53
CA THR A 143 0.44 5.79 -20.34
C THR A 143 1.72 6.00 -19.52
N ALA A 144 1.60 6.27 -18.22
CA ALA A 144 2.73 6.27 -17.30
C ALA A 144 3.51 4.94 -17.26
N TYR A 145 2.90 3.82 -17.65
CA TYR A 145 3.53 2.50 -17.66
C TYR A 145 4.22 2.14 -18.98
N ASP A 146 3.94 2.86 -20.07
CA ASP A 146 4.50 2.56 -21.41
C ASP A 146 6.04 2.56 -21.43
N VAL A 147 6.66 3.34 -20.54
CA VAL A 147 8.11 3.39 -20.33
C VAL A 147 8.73 2.04 -19.94
N LEU A 148 7.92 1.09 -19.46
CA LEU A 148 8.34 -0.25 -19.07
C LEU A 148 8.39 -1.23 -20.25
N LEU A 149 7.68 -0.93 -21.36
CA LEU A 149 7.58 -1.80 -22.54
C LEU A 149 8.94 -2.32 -23.05
N PRO A 150 10.03 -1.52 -23.09
CA PRO A 150 11.31 -2.01 -23.62
C PRO A 150 12.05 -3.00 -22.71
N TYR A 151 11.68 -3.11 -21.42
CA TYR A 151 12.49 -3.79 -20.39
C TYR A 151 11.77 -4.95 -19.70
N TYR A 152 10.46 -5.05 -19.87
CA TYR A 152 9.58 -5.97 -19.17
C TYR A 152 8.52 -6.55 -20.12
N ASP A 153 7.98 -7.72 -19.80
CA ASP A 153 6.78 -8.24 -20.48
C ASP A 153 5.54 -7.51 -19.92
N LEU A 154 5.31 -6.29 -20.42
CA LEU A 154 4.21 -5.45 -19.97
C LEU A 154 2.89 -5.94 -20.58
N ARG A 155 1.92 -6.19 -19.72
CA ARG A 155 0.55 -6.51 -20.09
C ARG A 155 -0.39 -5.46 -19.52
N THR A 156 -1.21 -4.87 -20.37
CA THR A 156 -2.18 -3.85 -19.99
C THR A 156 -3.57 -4.45 -20.08
N VAL A 157 -4.38 -4.26 -19.04
CA VAL A 157 -5.78 -4.70 -19.01
C VAL A 157 -6.68 -3.49 -19.16
N ASN A 158 -7.55 -3.54 -20.18
CA ASN A 158 -8.61 -2.57 -20.36
C ASN A 158 -9.84 -2.96 -19.54
N HIS A 159 -10.01 -2.35 -18.38
CA HIS A 159 -11.15 -2.60 -17.48
C HIS A 159 -12.52 -2.21 -18.01
N LYS A 160 -12.58 -1.47 -19.14
CA LYS A 160 -13.86 -1.18 -19.79
C LYS A 160 -14.31 -2.30 -20.72
N GLU A 161 -13.37 -3.11 -21.20
CA GLU A 161 -13.63 -4.21 -22.13
C GLU A 161 -13.63 -5.55 -21.39
N GLU A 162 -12.64 -5.82 -20.54
CA GLU A 162 -12.47 -7.12 -19.89
C GLU A 162 -11.85 -7.01 -18.49
N TYR A 163 -12.43 -7.68 -17.49
CA TYR A 163 -11.86 -7.80 -16.13
C TYR A 163 -10.73 -8.83 -16.05
N ARG A 164 -10.59 -9.65 -17.09
CA ARG A 164 -9.54 -10.65 -17.30
C ARG A 164 -9.45 -10.90 -18.80
N SER A 165 -8.28 -10.65 -19.38
CA SER A 165 -8.07 -10.97 -20.80
C SER A 165 -8.21 -12.48 -21.04
N ASP A 166 -8.49 -12.91 -22.26
CA ASP A 166 -8.43 -14.33 -22.65
C ASP A 166 -7.09 -15.01 -22.31
N LEU A 167 -5.99 -14.23 -22.27
CA LEU A 167 -4.66 -14.66 -21.85
C LEU A 167 -4.47 -14.74 -20.32
N GLY A 168 -5.53 -14.53 -19.55
CA GLY A 168 -5.53 -14.58 -18.09
C GLY A 168 -4.90 -13.40 -17.36
N VAL A 169 -4.53 -12.32 -18.07
CA VAL A 169 -3.97 -11.09 -17.48
C VAL A 169 -5.03 -10.37 -16.65
N THR A 170 -4.69 -10.02 -15.41
CA THR A 170 -5.51 -9.23 -14.49
C THR A 170 -4.60 -8.33 -13.67
N ASN A 171 -5.04 -7.14 -13.27
CA ASN A 171 -4.40 -6.33 -12.22
C ASN A 171 -5.13 -6.44 -10.86
N ASN A 172 -6.01 -7.44 -10.72
CA ASN A 172 -6.97 -7.59 -9.62
C ASN A 172 -6.30 -7.59 -8.23
N GLN A 173 -5.04 -7.99 -8.12
CA GLN A 173 -4.34 -7.93 -6.84
C GLN A 173 -4.09 -6.49 -6.41
N GLY A 174 -3.69 -5.62 -7.33
CA GLY A 174 -3.52 -4.18 -7.08
C GLY A 174 -4.85 -3.55 -6.63
N GLU A 175 -5.92 -3.81 -7.38
CA GLU A 175 -7.25 -3.28 -7.07
C GLU A 175 -7.78 -3.76 -5.72
N SER A 176 -7.60 -5.05 -5.40
CA SER A 176 -8.00 -5.62 -4.11
C SER A 176 -7.28 -4.94 -2.94
N LEU A 177 -5.99 -4.65 -3.09
CA LEU A 177 -5.22 -3.91 -2.09
C LEU A 177 -5.76 -2.49 -1.91
N PHE A 178 -5.98 -1.76 -3.01
CA PHE A 178 -6.51 -0.39 -2.92
C PHE A 178 -7.95 -0.34 -2.41
N SER A 179 -8.75 -1.36 -2.72
CA SER A 179 -10.09 -1.53 -2.17
C SER A 179 -10.06 -1.64 -0.64
N ARG A 180 -9.07 -2.35 -0.08
CA ARG A 180 -8.88 -2.43 1.39
C ARG A 180 -8.27 -1.17 1.98
N PHE A 181 -7.27 -0.61 1.31
CA PHE A 181 -6.65 0.66 1.72
C PHE A 181 -7.67 1.80 1.78
N LYS A 182 -8.55 1.95 0.78
CA LYS A 182 -9.62 2.96 0.79
C LYS A 182 -10.63 2.73 1.92
N ARG A 183 -11.00 1.48 2.23
CA ARG A 183 -11.88 1.19 3.38
C ARG A 183 -11.25 1.57 4.72
N MET A 184 -9.95 1.37 4.88
CA MET A 184 -9.20 1.84 6.04
C MET A 184 -9.15 3.37 6.06
N TYR A 185 -8.77 4.00 4.94
CA TYR A 185 -8.61 5.44 4.77
C TYR A 185 -9.89 6.22 5.08
N TYR A 186 -11.05 5.74 4.61
CA TYR A 186 -12.34 6.42 4.84
C TYR A 186 -13.04 5.98 6.13
N GLY A 187 -12.79 4.76 6.61
CA GLY A 187 -13.57 4.14 7.68
C GLY A 187 -12.90 4.08 9.04
N GLN A 188 -11.58 4.03 9.12
CA GLN A 188 -10.84 3.80 10.37
C GLN A 188 -10.00 5.00 10.83
N VAL A 189 -9.67 5.90 9.91
CA VAL A 189 -8.80 7.04 10.15
C VAL A 189 -9.48 8.32 9.70
N HIS A 190 -9.36 9.38 10.49
CA HIS A 190 -9.92 10.68 10.14
C HIS A 190 -8.99 11.49 9.23
N ARG A 191 -7.68 11.40 9.48
CA ARG A 191 -6.65 12.10 8.71
C ARG A 191 -5.37 11.28 8.73
N ILE A 192 -4.74 11.16 7.57
CA ILE A 192 -3.38 10.65 7.40
C ILE A 192 -2.57 11.82 6.85
N SER A 193 -1.41 12.13 7.44
CA SER A 193 -0.47 13.08 6.85
C SER A 193 0.41 12.38 5.81
N ASN A 194 0.99 13.16 4.89
CA ASN A 194 1.90 12.63 3.89
C ASN A 194 3.13 11.93 4.49
N GLU A 195 3.57 12.36 5.67
CA GLU A 195 4.67 11.76 6.43
C GLU A 195 4.39 10.29 6.79
N TYR A 196 3.18 9.98 7.26
CA TYR A 196 2.81 8.62 7.69
C TYR A 196 2.08 7.81 6.62
N LEU A 197 1.78 8.39 5.46
CA LEU A 197 0.99 7.74 4.42
C LEU A 197 1.59 6.40 3.97
N LEU A 198 2.92 6.33 3.86
CA LEU A 198 3.62 5.10 3.51
C LEU A 198 3.49 4.03 4.61
N ASN A 199 3.54 4.42 5.88
CA ASN A 199 3.35 3.51 7.02
C ASN A 199 1.96 2.86 7.00
N TYR A 200 0.92 3.64 6.69
CA TYR A 200 -0.45 3.13 6.56
C TYR A 200 -0.65 2.26 5.32
N ALA A 201 -0.08 2.65 4.17
CA ALA A 201 -0.13 1.84 2.96
C ALA A 201 0.57 0.48 3.17
N ASN A 202 1.72 0.48 3.85
CA ASN A 202 2.48 -0.73 4.13
C ASN A 202 1.80 -1.62 5.18
N GLU A 203 1.09 -1.04 6.14
CA GLU A 203 0.23 -1.83 7.04
C GLU A 203 -0.79 -2.67 6.25
N ILE A 204 -1.45 -2.06 5.26
CA ILE A 204 -2.43 -2.78 4.43
C ILE A 204 -1.74 -3.83 3.56
N ALA A 205 -0.59 -3.51 2.96
CA ALA A 205 0.20 -4.49 2.21
C ALA A 205 0.55 -5.71 3.07
N TYR A 206 1.06 -5.49 4.28
CA TYR A 206 1.38 -6.56 5.23
C TYR A 206 0.15 -7.43 5.54
N ARG A 207 -0.99 -6.82 5.87
CA ARG A 207 -2.22 -7.54 6.19
C ARG A 207 -2.74 -8.35 5.01
N GLU A 208 -2.58 -7.82 3.80
CA GLU A 208 -2.99 -8.49 2.58
C GLU A 208 -2.14 -9.71 2.27
N ASP A 209 -0.82 -9.55 2.33
CA ASP A 209 0.11 -10.63 2.04
C ASP A 209 0.03 -11.73 3.13
N ASN A 210 -0.36 -11.38 4.35
CA ASN A 210 -0.50 -12.31 5.48
C ASN A 210 -1.95 -12.75 5.75
N ARG A 211 -2.90 -12.50 4.85
CA ARG A 211 -4.35 -12.76 5.08
C ARG A 211 -4.73 -14.23 5.33
N ARG A 212 -3.81 -15.17 5.08
CA ARG A 212 -3.96 -16.62 5.31
C ARG A 212 -3.04 -17.14 6.43
N THR A 213 -2.27 -16.25 7.04
CA THR A 213 -1.44 -16.55 8.20
C THR A 213 -2.29 -16.47 9.46
N SER A 214 -2.09 -17.38 10.42
CA SER A 214 -2.86 -17.35 11.66
C SER A 214 -2.63 -16.05 12.44
N ASN A 215 -3.66 -15.58 13.15
CA ASN A 215 -3.57 -14.35 13.96
C ASN A 215 -2.45 -14.42 15.01
N LYS A 216 -2.20 -15.60 15.58
CA LYS A 216 -1.09 -15.83 16.52
C LYS A 216 0.26 -15.59 15.84
N ALA A 217 0.47 -16.16 14.66
CA ALA A 217 1.72 -16.01 13.93
C ALA A 217 1.96 -14.55 13.49
N GLN A 218 0.93 -13.88 12.95
CA GLN A 218 1.03 -12.45 12.62
C GLN A 218 1.34 -11.58 13.84
N PHE A 219 0.71 -11.86 15.00
CA PHE A 219 0.98 -11.14 16.24
C PHE A 219 2.43 -11.29 16.71
N ILE A 220 2.94 -12.53 16.71
CA ILE A 220 4.33 -12.82 17.07
C ILE A 220 5.29 -12.13 16.10
N ASP A 221 5.00 -12.15 14.79
CA ASP A 221 5.85 -11.52 13.78
C ASP A 221 5.91 -10.00 13.95
N VAL A 222 4.77 -9.32 14.16
CA VAL A 222 4.73 -7.87 14.43
C VAL A 222 5.53 -7.52 15.69
N LEU A 223 5.34 -8.28 16.78
CA LEU A 223 6.08 -8.04 18.03
C LEU A 223 7.58 -8.23 17.84
N ARG A 224 7.99 -9.31 17.17
CA ARG A 224 9.39 -9.61 16.89
C ARG A 224 10.05 -8.46 16.13
N ARG A 225 9.42 -7.97 15.05
CA ARG A 225 9.89 -6.82 14.28
C ARG A 225 10.03 -5.56 15.13
N CYS A 226 9.11 -5.33 16.06
CA CYS A 226 9.19 -4.19 16.98
C CYS A 226 10.40 -4.30 17.93
N CYS A 227 10.63 -5.48 18.51
CA CYS A 227 11.76 -5.71 19.40
C CYS A 227 13.10 -5.56 18.66
N GLU A 228 13.22 -6.13 17.46
CA GLU A 228 14.43 -6.04 16.63
C GLU A 228 14.80 -4.59 16.26
N LEU A 229 13.80 -3.73 16.01
CA LEU A 229 14.03 -2.31 15.71
C LEU A 229 14.30 -1.47 16.95
N SER A 230 13.68 -1.80 18.08
CA SER A 230 13.97 -1.15 19.35
C SER A 230 15.45 -1.31 19.75
N ILE A 231 16.08 -2.43 19.40
CA ILE A 231 17.51 -2.65 19.64
C ILE A 231 18.38 -1.76 18.73
N LYS A 232 17.89 -1.41 17.54
CA LYS A 232 18.63 -0.60 16.54
C LYS A 232 18.48 0.92 16.73
N HIS A 233 17.46 1.39 17.45
CA HIS A 233 17.07 2.82 17.53
C HIS A 233 16.85 3.32 18.97
N PHE A 234 17.83 3.16 19.87
CA PHE A 234 17.93 4.01 21.07
C PHE A 234 18.98 5.10 20.86
N SER A 235 18.65 6.04 19.97
CA SER A 235 19.09 7.44 20.05
C SER A 235 17.81 8.27 20.17
N THR A 236 17.57 8.78 21.36
CA THR A 236 16.34 9.44 21.79
C THR A 236 16.23 10.86 21.21
N ASN A 237 15.84 11.03 19.94
CA ASN A 237 15.52 12.37 19.41
C ASN A 237 14.20 12.49 18.63
N ASP A 238 13.52 11.39 18.25
CA ASP A 238 12.33 11.47 17.39
C ASP A 238 10.97 11.37 18.12
N LEU A 239 10.89 11.79 19.39
CA LEU A 239 9.67 11.62 20.20
C LEU A 239 8.90 12.92 20.53
N TYR A 240 9.22 14.04 19.88
CA TYR A 240 8.42 15.26 20.01
C TYR A 240 7.53 15.47 18.78
N PHE A 241 6.33 14.91 18.86
CA PHE A 241 5.20 15.35 18.04
C PHE A 241 4.80 16.76 18.51
N LYS A 242 5.05 17.80 17.70
CA LYS A 242 4.42 19.12 17.85
C LYS A 242 3.05 19.12 17.17
#